data_AF-A0A164A290-F1
#
_entry.id   AF-A0A164A290-F1
#
_cell.length_a   1.000
_cell.length_b   1.000
_cell.length_c   1.000
_cell.angle_alpha   90.00
_cell.angle_beta   90.00
_cell.angle_gamma   90.00
#
_symmetry.space_group_name_H-M   'P 1'
#
loop_
_entity.id
_entity.type
_entity.pdbx_description
1 polymer ?
#
loop_
_entity_poly.entity_id
_entity_poly.type
_entity_poly.pdbx_seq_one_letter_code
_entity_poly.pdbx_strand_id
1 'polypeptide(L)'
;MRLSDVVANHGFAPCNLATIENARIYQRQHDDGVLELLCVQKIGAEMRVDLQPLIPLVIDGQLTMPFFMPLGKAVSNQHIPTDRLEDCLNTTL
;
A
#
# COMPACT_ATOMS: atom_id res chain seq x y z
N MET A 1 13.06 2.53 -14.58
CA MET A 1 11.58 2.49 -14.48
C MET A 1 11.15 3.47 -13.39
N ARG A 2 10.05 4.23 -13.54
CA ARG A 2 9.61 5.11 -12.43
C ARG A 2 8.88 4.25 -11.40
N LEU A 3 8.99 4.62 -10.12
CA LEU A 3 8.28 3.96 -9.01
C LEU A 3 6.77 3.83 -9.29
N SER A 4 6.18 4.87 -9.87
CA SER A 4 4.77 4.90 -10.27
C SER A 4 4.41 3.82 -11.29
N ASP A 5 5.32 3.50 -12.20
CA ASP A 5 5.08 2.53 -13.28
C ASP A 5 5.12 1.11 -12.70
N VAL A 6 6.08 0.85 -11.81
CA VAL A 6 6.21 -0.44 -11.09
C VAL A 6 4.93 -0.75 -10.34
N VAL A 7 4.49 0.14 -9.44
CA VAL A 7 3.31 -0.12 -8.60
C VAL A 7 2.01 -0.17 -9.42
N ALA A 8 1.92 0.61 -10.49
CA ALA A 8 0.75 0.59 -11.39
C ALA A 8 0.58 -0.76 -12.09
N ASN A 9 1.67 -1.45 -12.44
CA ASN A 9 1.61 -2.81 -13.02
C ASN A 9 0.96 -3.83 -12.07
N HIS A 10 0.96 -3.54 -10.76
CA HIS A 10 0.32 -4.37 -9.73
C HIS A 10 -1.09 -3.88 -9.36
N GLY A 11 -1.65 -2.92 -10.10
CA GLY A 11 -3.00 -2.38 -9.86
C GLY A 11 -3.07 -1.30 -8.79
N PHE A 12 -1.94 -0.79 -8.31
CA PHE A 12 -1.91 0.31 -7.35
C PHE A 12 -2.00 1.68 -8.03
N ALA A 13 -2.85 2.54 -7.48
CA ALA A 13 -2.98 3.95 -7.87
C ALA A 13 -2.50 4.87 -6.73
N PRO A 14 -2.03 6.11 -7.02
CA PRO A 14 -1.67 7.06 -5.96
C PRO A 14 -2.82 7.32 -4.99
N CYS A 15 -2.51 7.33 -3.69
CA CYS A 15 -3.46 7.57 -2.62
C CYS A 15 -3.17 8.92 -1.94
N ASN A 16 -4.19 9.78 -1.84
CA ASN A 16 -4.07 11.11 -1.23
C ASN A 16 -4.40 11.11 0.27
N LEU A 17 -4.24 9.96 0.96
CA LEU A 17 -4.57 9.84 2.38
C LEU A 17 -3.68 10.72 3.27
N ALA A 18 -2.38 10.81 2.94
CA ALA A 18 -1.44 11.65 3.63
C ALA A 18 -0.26 12.02 2.72
N THR A 19 0.31 13.20 2.96
CA THR A 19 1.60 13.60 2.39
C THR A 19 2.68 13.27 3.41
N ILE A 20 3.59 12.38 3.03
CA ILE A 20 4.70 11.93 3.89
C ILE A 20 6.01 12.30 3.20
N GLU A 21 6.95 12.86 3.96
CA GLU A 21 8.27 13.23 3.42
C GLU A 21 9.00 11.98 2.90
N ASN A 22 9.52 12.08 1.67
CA ASN A 22 10.24 11.00 0.99
C ASN A 22 9.47 9.68 0.84
N ALA A 23 8.14 9.70 0.99
CA ALA A 23 7.29 8.54 0.79
C ALA A 23 6.08 8.84 -0.10
N ARG A 24 5.53 7.78 -0.70
CA ARG A 24 4.23 7.81 -1.37
C ARG A 24 3.36 6.68 -0.89
N ILE A 25 2.09 6.99 -0.73
CA ILE A 25 1.05 6.01 -0.45
C ILE A 25 0.35 5.71 -1.77
N TYR A 26 0.13 4.43 -2.01
CA TYR A 26 -0.68 3.92 -3.10
C TYR A 26 -1.80 3.05 -2.54
N GLN A 27 -2.86 2.90 -3.30
CA GLN A 27 -4.00 2.08 -2.94
C GLN A 27 -4.40 1.16 -4.06
N ARG A 28 -4.89 -0.03 -3.71
CA ARG A 28 -5.50 -1.00 -4.62
C ARG A 28 -6.80 -1.48 -4.01
N GLN A 29 -7.89 -1.43 -4.76
CA GLN A 29 -9.21 -1.88 -4.30
C GLN A 29 -9.55 -3.19 -5.01
N HIS A 30 -9.98 -4.17 -4.23
CA HIS A 30 -10.37 -5.50 -4.70
C HIS A 30 -11.90 -5.60 -4.83
N ASP A 31 -12.35 -6.52 -5.68
CA ASP A 31 -13.78 -6.75 -5.95
C ASP A 31 -14.56 -7.25 -4.72
N ASP A 32 -13.86 -7.87 -3.76
CA ASP A 32 -14.42 -8.33 -2.48
C ASP A 32 -14.55 -7.21 -1.42
N GLY A 33 -14.20 -5.98 -1.78
CA GLY A 33 -14.27 -4.81 -0.90
C GLY A 33 -13.02 -4.57 -0.05
N VAL A 34 -11.97 -5.39 -0.20
CA VAL A 34 -10.67 -5.15 0.46
C VAL A 34 -9.96 -3.96 -0.19
N LEU A 35 -9.40 -3.10 0.65
CA LEU A 35 -8.52 -2.01 0.28
C LEU A 35 -7.11 -2.33 0.75
N GLU A 36 -6.14 -2.36 -0.15
CA GLU A 36 -4.73 -2.44 0.23
C GLU A 36 -4.08 -1.07 0.14
N LEU A 37 -3.39 -0.69 1.21
CA LEU A 37 -2.52 0.49 1.23
C LEU A 37 -1.06 0.04 1.14
N LEU A 38 -0.35 0.58 0.16
CA LEU A 38 1.08 0.37 -0.05
C LEU A 38 1.81 1.69 0.22
N CYS A 39 2.64 1.73 1.24
CA CYS A 39 3.58 2.82 1.46
C CYS A 39 4.95 2.44 0.91
N VAL A 40 5.52 3.31 0.08
CA VAL A 40 6.89 3.18 -0.39
C VAL A 40 7.67 4.43 -0.02
N GLN A 41 8.68 4.28 0.84
CA GLN A 41 9.53 5.36 1.32
C GLN A 41 10.97 5.15 0.86
N LYS A 42 11.59 6.20 0.32
CA LYS A 42 13.02 6.17 -0.02
C LYS A 42 13.86 6.50 1.21
N ILE A 43 14.79 5.62 1.55
CA ILE A 43 15.73 5.80 2.67
C ILE A 43 17.15 5.58 2.13
N GLY A 44 17.84 6.68 1.79
CA GLY A 44 19.17 6.61 1.18
C GLY A 44 19.15 5.88 -0.17
N ALA A 45 19.81 4.71 -0.22
CA ALA A 45 19.87 3.83 -1.40
C ALA A 45 18.79 2.73 -1.40
N GLU A 46 18.05 2.59 -0.31
CA GLU A 46 17.04 1.55 -0.12
C GLU A 46 15.63 2.14 -0.18
N MET A 47 14.67 1.23 -0.35
CA MET A 47 13.25 1.49 -0.28
C MET A 47 12.68 0.72 0.89
N ARG A 48 11.98 1.42 1.78
CA ARG A 48 11.12 0.81 2.79
C ARG A 48 9.73 0.62 2.20
N VAL A 49 9.20 -0.58 2.33
CA VAL A 49 7.88 -0.97 1.87
C VAL A 49 7.04 -1.43 3.06
N ASP A 50 5.83 -0.88 3.15
CA ASP A 50 4.78 -1.35 4.06
C ASP A 50 3.51 -1.61 3.22
N LEU A 51 2.88 -2.77 3.38
CA LEU A 51 1.62 -3.15 2.76
C LEU A 51 0.62 -3.56 3.84
N GLN A 52 -0.53 -2.90 3.85
CA GLN A 52 -1.60 -3.17 4.80
C GLN A 52 -2.92 -3.43 4.05
N PRO A 53 -3.45 -4.66 4.09
CA PRO A 53 -4.82 -4.94 3.66
C PRO A 53 -5.78 -4.43 4.74
N LEU A 54 -6.88 -3.82 4.31
CA LEU A 54 -7.89 -3.17 5.13
C LEU A 54 -9.28 -3.54 4.60
N ILE A 55 -10.24 -3.67 5.50
CA ILE A 55 -11.66 -3.78 5.14
C ILE A 55 -12.45 -2.65 5.84
N PRO A 56 -13.35 -1.94 5.12
CA PRO A 56 -14.19 -0.94 5.76
C PRO A 56 -15.13 -1.62 6.77
N LEU A 57 -15.12 -1.12 8.00
CA LEU A 57 -16.05 -1.49 9.05
C LEU A 57 -17.34 -0.69 8.88
N VAL A 58 -18.44 -1.39 8.69
CA VAL A 58 -19.78 -0.81 8.68
C VAL A 58 -20.41 -1.05 10.06
N ILE A 59 -20.56 0.01 10.86
CA ILE A 59 -21.28 -0.06 12.15
C ILE A 59 -22.69 0.51 11.93
N ASP A 60 -23.71 -0.26 12.30
CA ASP A 60 -25.12 0.16 12.35
C ASP A 60 -25.68 0.82 11.07
N GLY A 61 -25.23 0.36 9.90
CA GLY A 61 -25.77 0.82 8.60
C GLY A 61 -25.50 2.29 8.27
N GLN A 62 -24.73 3.00 9.08
CA GLN A 62 -24.30 4.38 8.84
C GLN A 62 -22.79 4.43 8.62
N LEU A 63 -22.38 4.97 7.46
CA LEU A 63 -20.99 5.28 7.15
C LEU A 63 -20.56 6.59 7.86
N THR A 64 -20.58 6.62 9.18
CA THR A 64 -20.04 7.74 9.94
C THR A 64 -18.58 7.45 10.27
N MET A 65 -17.71 7.92 9.36
CA MET A 65 -16.25 7.69 9.27
C MET A 65 -15.87 6.26 8.82
N PRO A 66 -15.01 6.09 7.79
CA PRO A 66 -14.56 4.76 7.42
C PRO A 66 -13.56 4.28 8.46
N PHE A 67 -14.06 3.60 9.49
CA PHE A 67 -13.20 2.74 10.30
C PHE A 67 -12.72 1.61 9.40
N PHE A 68 -11.41 1.40 9.35
CA PHE A 68 -10.84 0.28 8.62
C PHE A 68 -10.29 -0.72 9.63
N MET A 69 -10.59 -2.00 9.43
CA MET A 69 -9.94 -3.08 10.17
C MET A 69 -8.79 -3.64 9.34
N PRO A 70 -7.61 -3.88 9.93
CA PRO A 70 -6.55 -4.62 9.26
C PRO A 70 -7.03 -6.03 8.95
N LEU A 71 -6.74 -6.50 7.75
CA LEU A 71 -7.09 -7.82 7.26
C LEU A 71 -5.82 -8.62 6.94
N GLY A 72 -5.76 -9.87 7.39
CA GLY A 72 -4.68 -10.79 7.03
C GLY A 72 -3.28 -10.37 7.49
N LYS A 73 -2.27 -10.79 6.73
CA LYS A 73 -0.86 -10.47 7.02
C LYS A 73 -0.48 -9.15 6.36
N ALA A 74 0.07 -8.24 7.15
CA ALA A 74 0.71 -7.04 6.66
C ALA A 74 2.19 -7.32 6.35
N VAL A 75 2.72 -6.62 5.35
CA VAL A 75 4.17 -6.40 5.24
C VAL A 75 4.47 -5.10 5.95
N SER A 76 5.39 -5.12 6.91
CA SER A 76 5.80 -3.92 7.60
C SER A 76 7.31 -3.81 7.66
N ASN A 77 7.79 -2.58 7.45
CA ASN A 77 9.19 -2.20 7.58
C ASN A 77 10.14 -3.10 6.78
N GLN A 78 9.74 -3.49 5.57
CA GLN A 78 10.58 -4.28 4.68
C GLN A 78 11.53 -3.35 3.93
N HIS A 79 12.83 -3.51 4.14
CA HIS A 79 13.86 -2.75 3.45
C HIS A 79 14.41 -3.57 2.28
N ILE A 80 14.42 -2.96 1.10
CA ILE A 80 14.91 -3.60 -0.12
C ILE A 80 15.75 -2.61 -0.94
N PRO A 81 16.70 -3.11 -1.74
CA PRO A 81 17.35 -2.29 -2.76
C PRO A 81 16.32 -1.68 -3.72
N THR A 82 16.58 -0.46 -4.20
CA THR A 82 15.64 0.27 -5.06
C THR A 82 15.31 -0.50 -6.36
N ASP A 83 16.26 -1.27 -6.90
CA ASP A 83 16.10 -2.09 -8.11
C ASP A 83 15.29 -3.38 -7.87
N ARG A 84 15.02 -3.74 -6.61
CA ARG A 84 14.33 -4.98 -6.21
C ARG A 84 12.86 -4.78 -5.86
N LEU A 85 12.32 -3.57 -6.04
CA LEU A 85 10.93 -3.28 -5.68
C LEU A 85 9.93 -4.14 -6.44
N GLU A 86 10.12 -4.32 -7.74
CA GLU A 86 9.21 -5.13 -8.56
C GLU A 86 9.22 -6.60 -8.11
N ASP A 87 10.40 -7.16 -7.86
CA ASP A 87 10.53 -8.52 -7.30
C ASP A 87 9.83 -8.65 -5.94
N CYS A 88 9.98 -7.64 -5.07
CA CYS A 88 9.32 -7.63 -3.78
C CYS A 88 7.79 -7.67 -3.92
N LEU A 89 7.22 -6.84 -4.80
CA LEU A 89 5.79 -6.82 -5.07
C LEU A 89 5.31 -8.14 -5.69
N ASN A 90 6.07 -8.75 -6.60
CA ASN A 90 5.77 -10.06 -7.17
C ASN A 90 5.72 -11.20 -6.14
N THR A 91 6.50 -11.10 -5.05
CA THR A 91 6.51 -12.12 -3.98
C THR A 91 5.49 -11.89 -2.88
N THR A 92 4.98 -10.67 -2.77
CA THR A 92 4.11 -10.24 -1.66
C THR A 92 2.63 -10.26 -2.03
N LEU A 93 2.32 -9.97 -3.30
CA LEU A 93 0.96 -9.85 -3.86
C LEU A 93 0.54 -11.13 -4.58
#